data_AF-A0A4S1FL45-F1
#
_entry.id   AF-A0A4S1FL45-F1
#
_cell.length_a   1.000
_cell.length_b   1.000
_cell.length_c   1.000
_cell.angle_alpha   90.00
_cell.angle_beta   90.00
_cell.angle_gamma   90.00
#
_symmetry.space_group_name_H-M   'P 1'
#
loop_
_entity.id
_entity.type
_entity.pdbx_description
1 polymer ?
#
loop_
_entity_poly.entity_id
_entity_poly.type
_entity_poly.pdbx_seq_one_letter_code
_entity_poly.pdbx_strand_id
1 'polypeptide(L)'
;QLFQKLVSGDQSRAQRHLFFAEREAAKIPGKDLQKRRIELVGIIGAGTMGGGIAMAFANGGLPVTLLETNEEALQRGLTTIEKNYAVSVNRGS
;
A
#
# COMPACT_ATOMS: atom_id res chain seq x y z
N GLN A 1 -7.13 -0.49 -36.53
CA GLN A 1 -5.96 0.32 -36.95
C GLN A 1 -5.30 1.02 -35.77
N LEU A 2 -6.04 1.72 -34.90
CA LEU A 2 -5.46 2.41 -33.73
C LEU A 2 -4.67 1.49 -32.77
N PHE A 3 -5.17 0.29 -32.49
CA PHE A 3 -4.48 -0.69 -31.65
C PHE A 3 -3.06 -1.03 -32.15
N GLN A 4 -2.93 -1.32 -33.45
CA GLN A 4 -1.63 -1.65 -34.06
C GLN A 4 -0.65 -0.48 -33.95
N LYS A 5 -1.13 0.76 -34.09
CA LYS A 5 -0.31 1.96 -33.92
C LYS A 5 0.19 2.13 -32.48
N LEU A 6 -0.67 1.86 -31.49
CA LEU A 6 -0.31 2.00 -30.08
C LEU A 6 0.62 0.87 -29.61
N VAL A 7 0.37 -0.38 -30.00
CA VAL A 7 1.15 -1.53 -29.53
C VAL A 7 2.62 -1.49 -30.02
N SER A 8 2.86 -0.89 -31.19
CA SER A 8 4.20 -0.70 -31.75
C SER A 8 4.95 0.52 -31.19
N GLY A 9 4.25 1.43 -30.50
CA GLY A 9 4.83 2.67 -30.00
C GLY A 9 5.75 2.51 -28.78
N ASP A 10 6.62 3.49 -28.56
CA ASP A 10 7.61 3.47 -27.46
C ASP A 10 6.95 3.44 -26.06
N GLN A 11 5.82 4.16 -25.89
CA GLN A 11 5.06 4.13 -24.64
C GLN A 11 4.57 2.71 -24.30
N SER A 12 4.08 1.97 -25.30
CA SER A 12 3.64 0.59 -25.10
C SER A 12 4.82 -0.33 -24.77
N ARG A 13 5.99 -0.11 -25.38
CA ARG A 13 7.23 -0.82 -25.02
C ARG A 13 7.65 -0.55 -23.57
N ALA A 14 7.62 0.71 -23.14
CA ALA A 14 7.98 1.12 -21.79
C ALA A 14 7.01 0.55 -20.73
N GLN A 15 5.71 0.60 -20.98
CA GLN A 15 4.71 0.01 -20.08
C GLN A 15 4.87 -1.52 -19.95
N ARG A 16 5.14 -2.23 -21.06
CA ARG A 16 5.46 -3.66 -21.01
C ARG A 16 6.74 -3.94 -20.22
N HIS A 17 7.77 -3.11 -20.38
CA HIS A 17 8.99 -3.24 -19.60
C HIS A 17 8.73 -3.06 -18.09
N LEU A 18 8.00 -2.00 -17.70
CA LEU A 18 7.62 -1.76 -16.30
C LEU A 18 6.82 -2.94 -15.73
N PHE A 19 5.86 -3.47 -16.49
CA PHE A 19 5.07 -4.64 -16.10
C PHE A 19 5.94 -5.88 -15.81
N PHE A 20 6.96 -6.14 -16.62
CA PHE A 20 7.90 -7.23 -16.35
C PHE A 20 8.82 -6.91 -15.17
N ALA A 21 9.30 -5.67 -15.04
CA ALA A 21 10.15 -5.25 -13.94
C ALA A 21 9.46 -5.40 -12.57
N GLU A 22 8.18 -5.00 -12.45
CA GLU A 22 7.39 -5.17 -11.22
C GLU A 22 7.23 -6.64 -10.82
N ARG A 23 7.04 -7.53 -11.81
CA ARG A 23 6.93 -8.97 -11.59
C ARG A 23 8.24 -9.61 -11.15
N GLU A 24 9.36 -9.19 -11.73
CA GLU A 24 10.67 -9.67 -11.30
C GLU A 24 11.03 -9.16 -9.90
N ALA A 25 10.67 -7.92 -9.55
CA ALA A 25 10.91 -7.35 -8.22
C ALA A 25 10.26 -8.15 -7.07
N ALA A 26 9.14 -8.84 -7.36
CA ALA A 26 8.47 -9.72 -6.39
C ALA A 26 9.21 -11.05 -6.16
N LYS A 27 10.13 -11.44 -7.05
CA LYS A 27 10.91 -12.68 -6.94
C LYS A 27 12.16 -12.40 -6.13
N ILE A 28 12.29 -13.05 -4.98
CA ILE A 28 13.48 -12.95 -4.13
C ILE A 28 14.30 -14.25 -4.29
N PRO A 29 15.46 -14.23 -4.99
CA PRO A 29 16.26 -15.42 -5.20
C PRO A 29 16.72 -16.05 -3.88
N GLY A 30 16.77 -17.38 -3.84
CA GLY A 30 17.31 -18.13 -2.69
C GLY A 30 16.43 -18.13 -1.43
N LYS A 31 15.18 -17.66 -1.52
CA LYS A 31 14.22 -17.66 -0.41
C LYS A 31 13.01 -18.54 -0.73
N ASP A 32 13.21 -19.86 -0.70
CA ASP A 32 12.09 -20.79 -0.53
C ASP A 32 11.72 -20.79 0.96
N LEU A 33 10.83 -19.87 1.34
CA LEU A 33 10.45 -19.64 2.73
C LEU A 33 8.98 -19.96 2.91
N GLN A 34 8.68 -20.75 3.94
CA GLN A 34 7.32 -20.85 4.43
C GLN A 34 6.87 -19.50 4.99
N LYS A 35 5.87 -18.91 4.35
CA LYS A 35 5.27 -17.66 4.80
C LYS A 35 4.53 -17.91 6.10
N ARG A 36 4.83 -17.10 7.12
CA ARG A 36 4.08 -17.11 8.38
C ARG A 36 2.73 -16.45 8.15
N ARG A 37 1.67 -17.02 8.73
CA ARG A 37 0.39 -16.35 8.83
C ARG A 37 0.54 -15.14 9.75
N ILE A 38 0.07 -13.99 9.30
CA ILE A 38 0.00 -12.77 10.09
C ILE A 38 -1.45 -12.58 10.52
N GLU A 39 -1.69 -12.57 11.83
CA GLU A 39 -3.03 -12.42 12.41
C GLU A 39 -3.28 -11.00 12.94
N LEU A 40 -2.21 -10.27 13.29
CA LEU A 40 -2.26 -8.92 13.81
C LEU A 40 -0.98 -8.17 13.44
N VAL A 41 -1.10 -6.88 13.11
CA VAL A 41 0.01 -5.98 12.79
C VAL A 41 0.06 -4.84 13.80
N GLY A 42 1.20 -4.69 14.49
CA GLY A 42 1.47 -3.54 15.35
C GLY A 42 2.26 -2.46 14.61
N ILE A 43 1.79 -1.22 14.63
CA ILE A 43 2.47 -0.05 14.05
C ILE A 43 2.86 0.89 15.19
N ILE A 44 4.16 1.21 15.28
CA ILE A 44 4.70 2.11 16.30
C ILE A 44 4.98 3.47 15.67
N GLY A 45 4.34 4.50 16.23
CA GLY A 45 4.34 5.87 15.74
C GLY A 45 3.07 6.20 14.96
N ALA A 46 2.35 7.25 15.35
CA ALA A 46 1.11 7.69 14.70
C ALA A 46 1.29 8.93 13.79
N GLY A 47 2.54 9.25 13.41
CA GLY A 47 2.85 10.32 12.46
C GLY A 47 2.45 10.00 11.01
N THR A 48 2.88 10.84 10.06
CA THR A 48 2.51 10.75 8.63
C THR A 48 2.72 9.36 8.03
N MET A 49 3.89 8.75 8.26
CA MET A 49 4.19 7.41 7.75
C MET A 49 3.39 6.34 8.49
N GLY A 50 3.30 6.44 9.82
CA GLY A 50 2.61 5.45 10.65
C GLY A 50 1.13 5.33 10.31
N GLY A 51 0.44 6.45 10.11
CA GLY A 51 -0.95 6.46 9.66
C GLY A 51 -1.13 5.87 8.26
N GLY A 52 -0.23 6.19 7.32
CA GLY A 52 -0.23 5.62 5.97
C GLY A 52 -0.02 4.10 5.96
N ILE A 53 0.96 3.61 6.73
CA ILE A 53 1.26 2.19 6.87
C ILE A 53 0.09 1.46 7.55
N ALA A 54 -0.48 2.04 8.60
CA ALA A 54 -1.65 1.47 9.29
C ALA A 54 -2.83 1.30 8.33
N MET A 55 -3.14 2.31 7.52
CA MET A 55 -4.19 2.21 6.50
C MET A 55 -3.87 1.15 5.43
N ALA A 56 -2.61 1.05 4.98
CA ALA A 56 -2.23 0.05 3.99
C ALA A 56 -2.51 -1.39 4.47
N PHE A 57 -2.15 -1.71 5.73
CA PHE A 57 -2.46 -3.02 6.31
C PHE A 57 -3.95 -3.22 6.58
N ALA A 58 -4.64 -2.21 7.09
CA ALA A 58 -6.08 -2.28 7.35
C ALA A 58 -6.88 -2.51 6.05
N ASN A 59 -6.55 -1.80 4.97
CA ASN A 59 -7.14 -1.98 3.65
C ASN A 59 -6.81 -3.35 3.04
N GLY A 60 -5.67 -3.93 3.41
CA GLY A 60 -5.31 -5.31 3.08
C GLY A 60 -6.08 -6.37 3.86
N GLY A 61 -7.02 -5.97 4.74
CA GLY A 61 -7.84 -6.88 5.54
C GLY A 61 -7.14 -7.44 6.77
N LEU A 62 -5.99 -6.86 7.17
CA LEU A 62 -5.26 -7.29 8.36
C LEU A 62 -5.67 -6.44 9.56
N PRO A 63 -5.91 -7.05 10.74
CA PRO A 63 -6.07 -6.30 11.98
C PRO A 63 -4.82 -5.48 12.30
N VAL A 64 -5.02 -4.21 12.68
CA VAL A 64 -3.93 -3.27 12.99
C VAL A 64 -4.10 -2.67 14.38
N THR A 65 -3.02 -2.65 15.16
CA THR A 65 -2.90 -1.86 16.39
C THR A 65 -1.91 -0.73 16.15
N LEU A 66 -2.35 0.51 16.35
CA LEU A 66 -1.50 1.70 16.27
C LEU A 66 -1.09 2.12 17.69
N LEU A 67 0.22 2.21 17.93
CA LEU A 67 0.80 2.62 19.20
C LEU A 67 1.54 3.94 19.02
N GLU A 68 1.30 4.89 19.92
CA GLU A 68 2.05 6.14 20.00
C GLU A 68 2.26 6.49 21.49
N THR A 69 3.38 7.14 21.77
CA THR A 69 3.80 7.54 23.11
C THR A 69 3.10 8.79 23.63
N ASN A 70 2.68 9.68 22.73
CA ASN A 70 1.99 10.92 23.04
C ASN A 70 0.53 10.86 22.57
N GLU A 71 -0.41 11.04 23.50
CA GLU A 71 -1.85 11.00 23.23
C GLU A 71 -2.28 12.01 22.16
N GLU A 72 -1.79 13.26 22.19
CA GLU A 72 -2.14 14.25 21.18
C GLU A 72 -1.64 13.84 19.79
N ALA A 73 -0.45 13.23 19.72
CA ALA A 73 0.09 12.72 18.46
C ALA A 73 -0.72 11.54 17.95
N LEU A 74 -1.16 10.65 18.84
CA LEU A 74 -2.06 9.54 18.51
C LEU A 74 -3.38 10.06 17.92
N GLN A 75 -4.03 11.00 18.60
CA GLN A 75 -5.29 11.58 18.16
C GLN A 75 -5.18 12.31 16.82
N ARG A 76 -4.08 13.05 16.60
CA ARG A 76 -3.79 13.67 15.30
C ARG A 76 -3.63 12.62 14.20
N GLY A 77 -2.93 11.52 14.47
CA GLY A 77 -2.78 10.41 13.55
C GLY A 77 -4.11 9.76 13.19
N LEU A 78 -4.92 9.43 14.20
CA LEU A 78 -6.26 8.86 14.02
C LEU A 78 -7.19 9.78 13.23
N THR A 79 -7.21 11.08 13.56
CA THR A 79 -8.00 12.09 12.82
C THR A 79 -7.59 12.14 11.35
N THR A 80 -6.29 12.01 11.06
CA THR A 80 -5.80 12.02 9.67
C THR A 80 -6.24 10.77 8.91
N ILE A 81 -6.18 9.61 9.55
CA ILE A 81 -6.68 8.34 9.01
C ILE A 81 -8.18 8.44 8.70
N GLU A 82 -8.97 8.92 9.67
CA GLU A 82 -10.41 9.10 9.51
C GLU A 82 -10.76 10.02 8.34
N LYS A 83 -10.07 11.16 8.22
CA LYS A 83 -10.25 12.09 7.09
C LYS A 83 -9.95 11.43 5.75
N ASN A 84 -8.89 10.63 5.66
CA ASN A 84 -8.53 9.93 4.42
C ASN A 84 -9.59 8.89 4.02
N TYR A 85 -10.15 8.17 4.99
CA TYR A 85 -11.27 7.27 4.74
C TYR A 85 -12.54 8.01 4.32
N ALA A 86 -12.88 9.12 4.98
CA ALA A 86 -14.02 9.94 4.60
C ALA A 86 -13.93 10.43 3.14
N VAL A 87 -12.73 10.83 2.69
CA VAL A 87 -12.49 11.20 1.28
C VAL A 87 -12.71 10.01 0.34
N SER A 88 -12.21 8.82 0.71
CA SER A 88 -12.34 7.60 -0.10
C SER A 88 -13.81 7.19 -0.24
N VAL A 89 -14.57 7.22 0.86
CA VAL A 89 -16.01 6.96 0.90
C VAL A 89 -16.77 7.96 0.03
N ASN A 90 -16.47 9.26 0.15
CA ASN A 90 -17.11 10.30 -0.68
C ASN A 90 -16.80 10.13 -2.17
N ARG A 91 -15.63 9.60 -2.52
CA ARG A 91 -15.24 9.30 -3.90
C ARG A 91 -15.90 8.01 -4.42
N GLY A 92 -16.41 7.15 -3.54
CA GLY A 92 -16.96 5.83 -3.90
C GLY A 92 -15.87 4.79 -4.20
N SER A 93 -14.70 4.91 -3.57
CA SER A 93 -13.58 3.97 -3.68
C SER A 93 -13.25 3.30 -2.37
#